data_AF-A0A9W6YQK7-F1
#
_entry.id   AF-A0A9W6YQK7-F1
#
_cell.length_a   1.000
_cell.length_b   1.000
_cell.length_c   1.000
_cell.angle_alpha   90.00
_cell.angle_beta   90.00
_cell.angle_gamma   90.00
#
_symmetry.space_group_name_H-M   'P 1'
#
loop_
_entity.id
_entity.type
_entity.pdbx_description
1 polymer ?
#
loop_
_entity_poly.entity_id
_entity_poly.type
_entity_poly.pdbx_seq_one_letter_code
_entity_poly.pdbx_strand_id
1 'polypeptide(L)'
;MFRHVESKFTSPMIVLPDGMFDDTSPLTFIGFAAFTPMTKLPSLDGLTNLKSLTLALFLLLDEVPTFDKLHNLERLVLASMPAMGSLPDFSNIKDLKSFAASDRGTWCCNGFLGDCNLNDDKSQSSSAVGNSCCNLCCPQPNL
;
A
#
# COMPACT_ATOMS: atom_id res chain seq x y z
N MET A 1 14.70 -3.55 -14.33
CA MET A 1 13.69 -3.34 -15.40
C MET A 1 12.47 -2.63 -14.81
N PHE A 2 11.83 -1.73 -15.57
CA PHE A 2 10.67 -0.95 -15.11
C PHE A 2 9.38 -1.45 -15.76
N ARG A 3 8.32 -1.65 -14.97
CA ARG A 3 6.97 -1.91 -15.48
C ARG A 3 5.95 -0.99 -14.82
N HIS A 4 5.23 -0.25 -15.66
CA HIS A 4 4.05 0.49 -15.27
C HIS A 4 2.83 -0.20 -15.85
N VAL A 5 1.81 -0.43 -15.02
CA VAL A 5 0.57 -1.08 -15.41
C VAL A 5 -0.58 -0.22 -14.91
N GLU A 6 -1.44 0.18 -15.83
CA GLU A 6 -2.57 1.05 -15.54
C GLU A 6 -3.86 0.40 -16.03
N SER A 7 -4.92 0.47 -15.21
CA SER A 7 -6.26 0.05 -15.58
C SER A 7 -7.02 1.21 -16.25
N LYS A 8 -7.78 0.91 -17.30
CA LYS A 8 -8.56 1.91 -18.03
C LYS A 8 -9.90 2.18 -17.34
N PHE A 9 -10.22 3.43 -17.05
CA PHE A 9 -11.50 3.81 -16.42
C PHE A 9 -12.76 3.34 -17.18
N THR A 10 -12.70 3.21 -18.50
CA THR A 10 -13.84 2.81 -19.35
C THR A 10 -14.03 1.30 -19.43
N SER A 11 -13.02 0.51 -19.04
CA SER A 11 -13.06 -0.95 -18.98
C SER A 11 -12.10 -1.39 -17.89
N PRO A 12 -12.45 -1.11 -16.62
CA PRO A 12 -11.50 -1.21 -15.53
C PRO A 12 -11.12 -2.67 -15.31
N MET A 13 -9.84 -2.90 -15.10
CA MET A 13 -9.33 -4.21 -14.77
C MET A 13 -9.70 -4.51 -13.32
N ILE A 14 -10.52 -5.53 -13.12
CA ILE A 14 -11.09 -5.85 -11.80
C ILE A 14 -10.22 -6.87 -11.06
N VAL A 15 -9.47 -7.68 -11.81
CA VAL A 15 -8.65 -8.78 -11.27
C VAL A 15 -7.31 -8.81 -11.97
N LEU A 16 -6.23 -8.95 -11.20
CA LEU A 16 -4.91 -9.36 -11.68
C LEU A 16 -4.74 -10.87 -11.41
N PRO A 17 -4.24 -11.66 -12.38
CA PRO A 17 -4.04 -13.09 -12.18
C PRO A 17 -3.09 -13.39 -11.01
N ASP A 18 -3.45 -14.40 -10.20
CA ASP A 18 -2.54 -14.98 -9.22
C ASP A 18 -1.31 -15.59 -9.93
N GLY A 19 -0.16 -15.52 -9.25
CA GLY A 19 1.11 -16.05 -9.77
C GLY A 19 1.75 -15.24 -10.90
N MET A 20 1.17 -14.11 -11.31
CA MET A 20 1.71 -13.30 -12.41
C MET A 20 3.11 -12.72 -12.15
N PHE A 21 3.56 -12.74 -10.89
CA PHE A 21 4.86 -12.25 -10.46
C PHE A 21 5.85 -13.36 -10.12
N ASP A 22 5.47 -14.64 -10.17
CA ASP A 22 6.30 -15.75 -9.67
C ASP A 22 7.64 -15.87 -10.42
N ASP A 23 7.64 -15.56 -11.73
CA ASP A 23 8.84 -15.62 -12.59
C ASP A 23 9.49 -14.24 -12.84
N THR A 24 9.12 -13.20 -12.08
CA THR A 24 9.47 -11.81 -12.43
C THR A 24 10.74 -11.27 -11.78
N SER A 25 11.78 -12.11 -11.73
CA SER A 25 13.05 -11.83 -11.05
C SER A 25 13.79 -10.54 -11.46
N PRO A 26 13.76 -10.00 -12.71
CA PRO A 26 14.52 -8.79 -13.04
C PRO A 26 13.77 -7.47 -12.79
N LEU A 27 12.52 -7.52 -12.31
CA LEU A 27 11.73 -6.32 -12.07
C LEU A 27 12.25 -5.59 -10.83
N THR A 28 12.58 -4.32 -11.03
CA THR A 28 13.13 -3.46 -9.98
C THR A 28 12.20 -2.27 -9.69
N PHE A 29 11.26 -1.97 -10.59
CA PHE A 29 10.29 -0.89 -10.41
C PHE A 29 8.93 -1.33 -10.92
N ILE A 30 7.90 -1.17 -10.09
CA ILE A 30 6.52 -1.43 -10.43
C ILE A 30 5.64 -0.26 -10.01
N GLY A 31 4.77 0.17 -10.92
CA GLY A 31 3.69 1.11 -10.62
C GLY A 31 2.36 0.55 -11.10
N PHE A 32 1.40 0.41 -10.19
CA PHE A 32 -0.01 0.12 -10.49
C PHE A 32 -0.86 1.37 -10.27
N ALA A 33 -1.71 1.69 -11.25
CA ALA A 33 -2.60 2.83 -11.17
C ALA A 33 -4.02 2.52 -11.70
N ALA A 34 -5.02 3.18 -11.11
CA ALA A 34 -6.41 3.26 -11.59
C ALA A 34 -7.18 1.92 -11.61
N PHE A 35 -6.85 1.01 -10.70
CA PHE A 35 -7.59 -0.23 -10.46
C PHE A 35 -8.74 0.01 -9.48
N THR A 36 -9.65 0.93 -9.85
CA THR A 36 -10.67 1.43 -8.92
C THR A 36 -11.65 0.38 -8.37
N PRO A 37 -12.13 -0.62 -9.14
CA PRO A 37 -13.07 -1.61 -8.62
C PRO A 37 -12.39 -2.81 -7.95
N MET A 38 -11.05 -2.87 -7.98
CA MET A 38 -10.31 -4.00 -7.46
C MET A 38 -10.35 -4.00 -5.93
N THR A 39 -10.78 -5.11 -5.36
CA THR A 39 -10.84 -5.29 -3.91
C THR A 39 -9.63 -6.04 -3.37
N LYS A 40 -8.89 -6.79 -4.20
CA LYS A 40 -7.72 -7.56 -3.77
C LYS A 40 -6.61 -7.56 -4.81
N LEU A 41 -5.37 -7.44 -4.33
CA LEU A 41 -4.14 -7.62 -5.14
C LEU A 41 -3.65 -9.08 -5.03
N PRO A 42 -3.03 -9.62 -6.11
CA PRO A 42 -2.33 -10.90 -6.05
C PRO A 42 -1.06 -10.80 -5.19
N SER A 43 -0.50 -11.94 -4.81
CA SER A 43 0.77 -11.98 -4.06
C SER A 43 1.90 -11.28 -4.81
N LEU A 44 2.75 -10.55 -4.08
CA LEU A 44 3.93 -9.85 -4.60
C LEU A 44 5.24 -10.64 -4.34
N ASP A 45 5.16 -11.87 -3.83
CA ASP A 45 6.31 -12.61 -3.31
C ASP A 45 7.42 -12.89 -4.34
N GLY A 46 7.06 -13.01 -5.62
CA GLY A 46 8.03 -13.21 -6.71
C GLY A 46 8.88 -11.97 -7.03
N LEU A 47 8.54 -10.79 -6.48
CA LEU A 47 9.20 -9.51 -6.75
C LEU A 47 10.41 -9.26 -5.84
N THR A 48 11.25 -10.29 -5.64
CA THR A 48 12.36 -10.25 -4.67
C THR A 48 13.45 -9.21 -4.97
N ASN A 49 13.59 -8.77 -6.22
CA ASN A 49 14.54 -7.72 -6.63
C ASN A 49 13.91 -6.31 -6.74
N LEU A 50 12.66 -6.15 -6.30
CA LEU A 50 11.95 -4.89 -6.42
C LEU A 50 12.58 -3.82 -5.52
N LYS A 51 12.92 -2.68 -6.11
CA LYS A 51 13.49 -1.50 -5.43
C LYS A 51 12.45 -0.41 -5.21
N SER A 52 11.43 -0.33 -6.06
CA SER A 52 10.38 0.68 -5.97
C SER A 52 9.01 0.10 -6.28
N LEU A 53 8.05 0.35 -5.39
CA LEU A 53 6.66 0.01 -5.56
C LEU A 53 5.79 1.27 -5.45
N THR A 54 4.88 1.45 -6.40
CA THR A 54 3.85 2.49 -6.34
C THR A 54 2.48 1.86 -6.58
N LEU A 55 1.57 2.07 -5.64
CA LEU A 55 0.16 1.69 -5.75
C LEU A 55 -0.69 2.97 -5.70
N ALA A 56 -1.47 3.22 -6.75
CA ALA A 56 -2.26 4.43 -6.88
C ALA A 56 -3.70 4.16 -7.34
N LEU A 57 -4.66 4.92 -6.80
CA LEU A 57 -6.06 4.92 -7.24
C LEU A 57 -6.73 3.53 -7.15
N PHE A 58 -6.62 2.90 -5.98
CA PHE A 58 -7.32 1.67 -5.62
C PHE A 58 -8.47 2.00 -4.66
N LEU A 59 -9.64 2.37 -5.20
CA LEU A 59 -10.72 2.96 -4.41
C LEU A 59 -11.44 1.96 -3.49
N LEU A 60 -11.44 0.67 -3.86
CA LEU A 60 -12.14 -0.40 -3.13
C LEU A 60 -11.20 -1.47 -2.54
N LEU A 61 -9.88 -1.29 -2.65
CA LEU A 61 -8.92 -2.24 -2.09
C LEU A 61 -8.96 -2.15 -0.56
N ASP A 62 -9.21 -3.27 0.10
CA ASP A 62 -9.33 -3.37 1.56
C ASP A 62 -7.97 -3.64 2.24
N GLU A 63 -7.13 -4.46 1.59
CA GLU A 63 -5.80 -4.82 2.06
C GLU A 63 -4.79 -4.91 0.90
N VAL A 64 -3.53 -4.62 1.20
CA VAL A 64 -2.41 -4.97 0.33
C VAL A 64 -1.77 -6.27 0.85
N PRO A 65 -1.22 -7.12 -0.04
CA PRO A 65 -0.48 -8.31 0.37
C PRO A 65 0.75 -7.95 1.21
N THR A 66 1.28 -8.94 1.94
CA THR A 66 2.49 -8.79 2.74
C THR A 66 3.70 -8.42 1.88
N PHE A 67 4.64 -7.68 2.45
CA PHE A 67 5.89 -7.29 1.78
C PHE A 67 7.10 -8.12 2.23
N ASP A 68 6.87 -9.28 2.83
CA ASP A 68 7.88 -10.11 3.48
C ASP A 68 9.02 -10.54 2.56
N LYS A 69 8.79 -10.67 1.25
CA LYS A 69 9.81 -11.06 0.27
C LYS A 69 10.45 -9.88 -0.45
N LEU A 70 9.98 -8.66 -0.20
CA LEU A 70 10.46 -7.44 -0.86
C LEU A 70 11.69 -6.86 -0.14
N HIS A 71 12.69 -7.70 0.11
CA HIS A 71 13.86 -7.35 0.93
C HIS A 71 14.68 -6.19 0.36
N ASN A 72 14.67 -6.01 -0.96
CA ASN A 72 15.41 -4.96 -1.67
C ASN A 72 14.61 -3.66 -1.87
N LEU A 73 13.42 -3.54 -1.26
CA LEU A 73 12.55 -2.40 -1.51
C LEU A 73 13.12 -1.14 -0.83
N GLU A 74 13.44 -0.14 -1.66
CA GLU A 74 14.02 1.13 -1.23
C GLU A 74 12.97 2.26 -1.20
N ARG A 75 11.91 2.14 -2.01
CA ARG A 75 10.85 3.15 -2.13
C ARG A 75 9.46 2.51 -2.17
N LEU A 76 8.58 2.98 -1.30
CA LEU A 76 7.16 2.62 -1.29
C LEU A 76 6.29 3.89 -1.37
N VAL A 77 5.36 3.91 -2.32
CA VAL A 77 4.37 4.97 -2.48
C VAL A 77 2.96 4.37 -2.51
N LEU A 78 2.11 4.82 -1.60
CA LEU A 78 0.69 4.47 -1.54
C LEU A 78 -0.14 5.75 -1.77
N ALA A 79 -1.07 5.72 -2.72
CA ALA A 79 -1.82 6.90 -3.07
C ALA A 79 -3.29 6.62 -3.41
N SER A 80 -4.19 7.33 -2.74
CA SER A 80 -5.64 7.27 -3.00
C SER A 80 -6.19 5.84 -2.89
N MET A 81 -6.08 5.26 -1.70
CA MET A 81 -6.52 3.93 -1.31
C MET A 81 -7.50 4.00 -0.11
N PRO A 82 -8.61 4.76 -0.22
CA PRO A 82 -9.45 5.15 0.92
C PRO A 82 -10.16 4.00 1.65
N ALA A 83 -10.37 2.86 0.99
CA ALA A 83 -11.04 1.70 1.57
C ALA A 83 -10.11 0.82 2.42
N MET A 84 -8.79 0.98 2.31
CA MET A 84 -7.87 0.20 3.11
C MET A 84 -8.05 0.51 4.60
N GLY A 85 -7.96 -0.51 5.43
CA GLY A 85 -8.11 -0.40 6.90
C GLY A 85 -6.81 -0.55 7.69
N SER A 86 -5.74 -1.03 7.06
CA SER A 86 -4.46 -1.32 7.71
C SER A 86 -3.31 -1.36 6.70
N LEU A 87 -2.08 -1.24 7.18
CA LEU A 87 -0.86 -1.51 6.43
C LEU A 87 -0.24 -2.85 6.86
N PRO A 88 0.45 -3.56 5.96
CA PRO A 88 1.20 -4.77 6.32
C PRO A 88 2.44 -4.38 7.14
N ASP A 89 3.03 -5.37 7.81
CA ASP A 89 4.29 -5.19 8.55
C ASP A 89 5.45 -4.85 7.59
N PHE A 90 6.23 -3.83 7.95
CA PHE A 90 7.41 -3.38 7.19
C PHE A 90 8.71 -3.89 7.80
N SER A 91 8.68 -4.64 8.91
CA SER A 91 9.88 -5.12 9.63
C SER A 91 10.84 -5.93 8.77
N ASN A 92 10.34 -6.58 7.71
CA ASN A 92 11.14 -7.37 6.77
C ASN A 92 11.79 -6.55 5.64
N ILE A 93 11.45 -5.26 5.51
CA ILE A 93 11.98 -4.33 4.51
C ILE A 93 13.12 -3.52 5.13
N LYS A 94 14.35 -4.06 5.05
CA LYS A 94 15.50 -3.50 5.76
C LYS A 94 16.12 -2.27 5.09
N ASP A 95 15.91 -2.13 3.78
CA ASP A 95 16.57 -1.09 2.96
C ASP A 95 15.63 0.05 2.55
N LEU A 96 14.49 0.21 3.26
CA LEU A 96 13.49 1.23 2.91
C LEU A 96 14.04 2.64 3.20
N LYS A 97 14.26 3.43 2.14
CA LYS A 97 14.81 4.79 2.21
C LYS A 97 13.73 5.86 2.10
N SER A 98 12.58 5.51 1.54
CA SER A 98 11.51 6.46 1.30
C SER A 98 10.15 5.77 1.35
N PHE A 99 9.30 6.27 2.24
CA PHE A 99 7.90 5.89 2.32
C PHE A 99 7.03 7.14 2.16
N ALA A 100 6.01 7.07 1.30
CA ALA A 100 5.04 8.14 1.14
C ALA A 100 3.62 7.57 1.02
N ALA A 101 2.70 8.16 1.78
CA ALA A 101 1.26 7.95 1.68
C ALA A 101 0.58 9.30 1.48
N SER A 102 -0.38 9.39 0.56
CA SER A 102 -1.06 10.68 0.23
C SER A 102 -2.48 10.79 0.77
N ASP A 103 -3.05 9.67 1.15
CA ASP A 103 -4.42 9.53 1.61
C ASP A 103 -4.49 9.42 3.12
N ARG A 104 -5.54 10.03 3.69
CA ARG A 104 -5.90 9.91 5.11
C ARG A 104 -6.58 8.57 5.37
N GLY A 105 -5.99 7.50 4.87
CA GLY A 105 -6.51 6.14 5.05
C GLY A 105 -6.79 5.89 6.53
N THR A 106 -7.78 5.05 6.82
CA THR A 106 -8.14 4.67 8.19
C THR A 106 -7.07 3.82 8.90
N TRP A 107 -5.90 3.67 8.27
CA TRP A 107 -4.90 2.66 8.57
C TRP A 107 -4.28 2.86 9.94
N CYS A 108 -3.94 4.10 10.27
CA CYS A 108 -3.11 4.40 11.43
C CYS A 108 -3.40 5.80 12.04
N CYS A 109 -3.53 5.86 13.37
CA CYS A 109 -3.76 7.08 14.14
C CYS A 109 -2.56 8.02 14.04
N ASN A 110 -2.80 9.34 13.97
CA ASN A 110 -1.78 10.38 13.74
C ASN A 110 -0.93 10.17 12.44
N GLY A 111 -1.20 9.14 11.65
CA GLY A 111 -0.39 8.75 10.49
C GLY A 111 1.09 8.53 10.84
N PHE A 112 2.00 8.98 9.96
CA PHE A 112 3.46 8.91 10.14
C PHE A 112 4.03 10.18 10.82
N LEU A 113 3.21 10.93 11.56
CA LEU A 113 3.62 12.20 12.18
C LEU A 113 4.13 11.99 13.61
N GLY A 114 5.41 11.64 13.74
CA GLY A 114 6.05 11.47 15.04
C GLY A 114 5.59 10.22 15.79
N ASP A 115 5.70 10.25 17.11
CA ASP A 115 5.31 9.13 17.96
C ASP A 115 3.82 8.80 17.82
N CYS A 116 3.49 7.51 17.97
CA CYS A 116 2.11 7.09 17.85
C CYS A 116 1.22 7.77 18.90
N ASN A 117 0.16 8.42 18.42
CA ASN A 117 -0.86 9.02 19.25
C ASN A 117 -2.24 8.53 18.82
N LEU A 118 -2.76 7.52 19.54
CA LEU A 118 -4.11 6.97 19.32
C LEU A 118 -5.23 8.00 19.58
N ASN A 119 -4.93 9.06 20.32
CA ASN A 119 -5.87 10.12 20.67
C ASN A 119 -5.73 11.37 19.78
N ASP A 120 -4.94 11.31 18.70
CA ASP A 120 -4.77 12.45 17.81
C ASP A 120 -6.10 12.88 17.18
N ASP A 121 -6.34 14.19 17.05
CA ASP A 121 -7.59 14.74 16.51
C ASP A 121 -7.89 14.23 15.09
N LYS A 122 -6.85 13.87 14.30
CA LYS A 122 -7.01 13.25 12.98
C LYS A 122 -7.56 11.83 13.04
N SER A 123 -7.46 11.16 14.19
CA SER A 123 -8.06 9.84 14.45
C SER A 123 -9.57 9.93 14.64
N GLN A 124 -10.11 11.14 14.88
CA GLN A 124 -11.53 11.37 15.19
C GLN A 124 -12.32 12.05 14.05
N SER A 125 -11.65 12.59 13.02
CA SER A 125 -12.35 13.35 11.96
C SER A 125 -12.81 12.46 10.80
N SER A 126 -14.03 11.88 10.92
CA SER A 126 -15.06 11.70 9.88
C SER A 126 -15.92 10.42 10.02
N SER A 127 -16.57 10.24 11.17
CA SER A 127 -17.67 9.27 11.29
C SER A 127 -18.97 9.86 10.72
N ALA A 128 -19.30 9.57 9.46
CA ALA A 128 -20.70 9.44 9.05
C ALA A 128 -21.32 8.12 9.57
N VAL A 129 -20.49 7.22 10.10
CA VAL A 129 -20.85 5.95 10.72
C VAL A 129 -19.93 5.79 11.94
N GLY A 130 -20.47 5.67 13.15
CA GLY A 130 -19.81 5.85 14.45
C GLY A 130 -18.68 4.88 14.85
N ASN A 131 -17.76 4.56 13.95
CA ASN A 131 -16.51 3.86 14.27
C ASN A 131 -15.32 4.82 14.13
N SER A 132 -14.34 4.69 15.02
CA SER A 132 -13.09 5.45 15.02
C SER A 132 -12.38 5.32 13.66
N CYS A 133 -11.91 6.42 13.08
CA CYS A 133 -11.23 6.41 11.78
C CYS A 133 -9.86 5.72 11.83
N CYS A 134 -9.32 5.43 13.02
CA CYS A 134 -8.25 4.47 13.19
C CYS A 134 -8.23 3.92 14.63
N ASN A 135 -7.70 2.70 14.81
CA ASN A 135 -7.49 2.01 16.08
C ASN A 135 -6.05 1.47 16.28
N LEU A 136 -5.11 1.75 15.36
CA LEU A 136 -3.75 1.20 15.34
C LEU A 136 -2.70 2.29 15.05
N CYS A 137 -1.44 2.03 15.40
CA CYS A 137 -0.30 2.91 15.11
C CYS A 137 0.33 2.58 13.77
N CYS A 138 0.89 3.59 13.07
CA CYS A 138 1.70 3.35 11.88
C CYS A 138 2.90 2.48 12.22
N PRO A 139 3.15 1.38 11.49
CA PRO A 139 4.45 0.73 11.54
C PRO A 139 5.49 1.79 11.16
N GLN A 140 6.43 2.05 12.06
CA GLN A 140 7.48 3.02 11.81
C GLN A 140 8.45 2.39 10.80
N PRO A 141 8.58 2.94 9.58
CA PRO A 141 9.64 2.49 8.70
C PRO A 141 10.98 2.84 9.37
N ASN A 142 11.93 1.89 9.37
CA ASN A 142 13.29 2.14 9.87
C ASN A 142 14.03 3.06 8.88
N LEU A 143 13.65 4.34 8.83
CA LEU A 143 14.23 5.38 7.97
C LEU A 143 15.52 5.96 8.56
#